data_AF-A0A1W9KQB4-F1
#
_entry.id   AF-A0A1W9KQB4-F1
#
_cell.length_a   1.000
_cell.length_b   1.000
_cell.length_c   1.000
_cell.angle_alpha   90.00
_cell.angle_beta   90.00
_cell.angle_gamma   90.00
#
_symmetry.space_group_name_H-M   'P 1'
#
loop_
_entity.id
_entity.type
_entity.pdbx_description
1 polymer ?
#
loop_
_entity_poly.entity_id
_entity_poly.type
_entity_poly.pdbx_seq_one_letter_code
_entity_poly.pdbx_strand_id
1 'polypeptide(L)'
;MTARLARLKTQRGFTLVELIMVIILMGVIGGMVAVFMKSPIDAYFDTARRAGLTDVADTVVRRMGRDIRKALPNSIRSAGSQCVEFIPTKIGARYRADVGGGGDVLDFNLAAGDSSFNMLGRNADWPADQQITAGDLIVIYNLGMTGADAYAADNTSAVTSASAESGSPAESVIAITAKKFPLESPNKRFHVIPASEKVVRYVCMGATGINAQGHGNGTLYRQVLTLPLAESAACAASVTGAAVMAERVSSCNFNYTGSDLQRNALISMRLQITDSGETVSLQHEVHVSNAP
;
A
#
# COMPACT_ATOMS: atom_id res chain seq x y z
N MET A 1 -43.38 39.15 76.20
CA MET A 1 -42.86 38.85 74.85
C MET A 1 -42.75 37.34 74.72
N THR A 2 -43.38 36.76 73.71
CA THR A 2 -43.75 35.35 73.57
C THR A 2 -42.57 34.40 73.31
N ALA A 3 -42.42 33.37 74.14
CA ALA A 3 -41.50 32.27 73.91
C ALA A 3 -42.04 31.35 72.80
N ARG A 4 -41.36 31.31 71.65
CA ARG A 4 -41.58 30.29 70.61
C ARG A 4 -40.91 28.97 71.05
N LEU A 5 -41.73 27.99 71.41
CA LEU A 5 -41.29 26.60 71.58
C LEU A 5 -40.88 26.01 70.23
N ALA A 6 -39.58 25.78 70.06
CA ALA A 6 -39.06 24.98 68.95
C ALA A 6 -39.42 23.50 69.18
N ARG A 7 -40.22 22.94 68.27
CA ARG A 7 -40.62 21.53 68.31
C ARG A 7 -39.41 20.67 67.95
N LEU A 8 -38.80 20.02 68.92
CA LEU A 8 -37.76 19.01 68.70
C LEU A 8 -38.34 17.88 67.84
N LYS A 9 -37.89 17.78 66.59
CA LYS A 9 -38.19 16.65 65.70
C LYS A 9 -37.46 15.42 66.26
N THR A 10 -38.21 14.48 66.83
CA THR A 10 -37.72 13.13 67.11
C THR A 10 -37.32 12.46 65.80
N GLN A 11 -36.03 12.17 65.61
CA GLN A 11 -35.59 11.31 64.52
C GLN A 11 -36.14 9.91 64.78
N ARG A 12 -37.11 9.48 63.96
CA ARG A 12 -37.57 8.10 63.93
C ARG A 12 -36.47 7.27 63.27
N GLY A 13 -35.88 6.33 64.01
CA GLY A 13 -34.97 5.33 63.46
C GLY A 13 -35.70 4.35 62.54
N PHE A 14 -34.97 3.81 61.55
CA PHE A 14 -35.47 2.78 60.64
C PHE A 14 -35.55 1.42 61.36
N THR A 15 -36.57 0.63 61.04
CA THR A 15 -36.69 -0.74 61.58
C THR A 15 -35.79 -1.71 60.80
N LEU A 16 -35.30 -2.76 61.45
CA LEU A 16 -34.49 -3.81 60.80
C LEU A 16 -35.23 -4.42 59.59
N VAL A 17 -36.55 -4.60 59.71
CA VAL A 17 -37.41 -5.13 58.64
C VAL A 17 -37.47 -4.18 57.44
N GLU A 18 -37.57 -2.87 57.69
CA GLU A 18 -37.57 -1.85 56.64
C GLU A 18 -36.23 -1.81 55.88
N LEU A 19 -35.10 -1.95 56.59
CA LEU A 19 -33.78 -2.03 55.96
C LEU A 19 -33.62 -3.30 55.10
N ILE A 20 -34.10 -4.45 55.59
CA ILE A 20 -34.07 -5.71 54.82
C ILE A 20 -34.91 -5.61 53.54
N MET A 21 -36.12 -5.04 53.63
CA MET A 21 -36.98 -4.83 52.46
C MET A 21 -36.30 -3.94 51.42
N VAL A 22 -35.64 -2.85 51.84
CA VAL A 22 -34.93 -1.94 50.92
C VAL A 22 -33.80 -2.65 50.19
N ILE A 23 -32.98 -3.45 50.89
CA ILE A 23 -31.89 -4.20 50.27
C ILE A 23 -32.43 -5.21 49.24
N ILE A 24 -33.50 -5.93 49.58
CA ILE A 24 -34.13 -6.90 48.66
C ILE A 24 -34.68 -6.19 47.42
N LEU A 25 -35.41 -5.09 47.60
CA LEU A 25 -35.99 -4.32 46.50
C LEU A 25 -34.90 -3.71 45.60
N MET A 26 -33.83 -3.16 46.18
CA MET A 26 -32.68 -2.68 45.42
C MET A 26 -32.00 -3.81 44.63
N GLY A 27 -31.89 -5.01 45.21
CA GLY A 27 -31.35 -6.17 44.51
C GLY A 27 -32.18 -6.58 43.29
N VAL A 28 -33.51 -6.64 43.44
CA VAL A 28 -34.42 -7.00 42.33
C VAL A 28 -34.38 -5.94 41.22
N ILE A 29 -34.50 -4.66 41.56
CA ILE A 29 -34.48 -3.56 40.59
C ILE A 29 -33.10 -3.47 39.92
N GLY A 30 -32.01 -3.57 40.69
CA GLY A 30 -30.65 -3.55 40.18
C GLY A 30 -30.37 -4.70 39.20
N GLY A 31 -30.86 -5.91 39.50
CA GLY A 31 -30.77 -7.05 38.60
C GLY A 31 -31.49 -6.82 37.28
N MET A 32 -32.70 -6.25 37.29
CA MET A 32 -33.43 -5.91 36.05
C MET A 32 -32.67 -4.87 35.24
N VAL A 33 -32.20 -3.78 35.86
CA VAL A 33 -31.47 -2.70 35.18
C VAL A 33 -30.16 -3.23 34.57
N ALA A 34 -29.44 -4.11 35.25
CA ALA A 34 -28.19 -4.68 34.75
C ALA A 34 -28.38 -5.45 33.43
N VAL A 35 -29.47 -6.22 33.30
CA VAL A 35 -29.78 -6.95 32.05
C VAL A 35 -30.09 -5.97 30.91
N PHE A 36 -30.84 -4.89 31.20
CA PHE A 36 -31.17 -3.87 30.20
C PHE A 36 -29.96 -3.01 29.79
N MET A 37 -29.00 -2.76 30.69
CA MET A 37 -27.80 -2.00 30.36
C MET A 37 -26.75 -2.81 29.60
N LYS A 38 -26.72 -4.15 29.77
CA LYS A 38 -25.74 -5.01 29.09
C LYS A 38 -25.82 -4.88 27.56
N SER A 39 -27.01 -4.97 26.99
CA SER A 39 -27.17 -4.97 25.52
C SER A 39 -26.71 -3.67 24.85
N PRO A 40 -27.07 -2.46 25.31
CA PRO A 40 -26.55 -1.20 24.77
C PRO A 40 -25.03 -1.06 24.90
N ILE A 41 -24.44 -1.55 25.99
CA ILE A 41 -22.99 -1.50 26.22
C ILE A 41 -22.27 -2.45 25.25
N ASP A 42 -22.73 -3.69 25.13
CA ASP A 42 -22.18 -4.68 24.18
C ASP A 42 -22.30 -4.14 22.74
N ALA A 43 -23.46 -3.59 22.36
CA ALA A 43 -23.68 -2.99 21.05
C ALA A 43 -22.75 -1.80 20.75
N TYR A 44 -22.42 -0.99 21.77
CA TYR A 44 -21.45 0.10 21.63
C TYR A 44 -20.05 -0.43 21.31
N PHE A 45 -19.58 -1.45 22.04
CA PHE A 45 -18.28 -2.07 21.80
C PHE A 45 -18.21 -2.79 20.46
N ASP A 46 -19.25 -3.49 20.05
CA ASP A 46 -19.33 -4.14 18.75
C ASP A 46 -19.28 -3.10 17.61
N THR A 47 -20.02 -1.99 17.75
CA THR A 47 -19.97 -0.89 16.78
C THR A 47 -18.58 -0.27 16.68
N ALA A 48 -17.92 -0.04 17.82
CA ALA A 48 -16.56 0.51 17.86
C ALA A 48 -15.54 -0.45 17.21
N ARG A 49 -15.67 -1.76 17.45
CA ARG A 49 -14.82 -2.79 16.85
C ARG A 49 -14.98 -2.85 15.33
N ARG A 50 -16.23 -2.87 14.85
CA ARG A 50 -16.54 -2.83 13.42
C ARG A 50 -15.94 -1.62 12.72
N ALA A 51 -16.06 -0.46 13.35
CA ALA A 51 -15.51 0.79 12.84
C ALA A 51 -13.99 0.69 12.71
N GLY A 52 -13.29 0.20 13.74
CA GLY A 52 -11.83 0.01 13.71
C GLY A 52 -11.39 -0.99 12.63
N LEU A 53 -12.07 -2.13 12.51
CA LEU A 53 -11.78 -3.13 11.47
C LEU A 53 -11.95 -2.56 10.05
N THR A 54 -13.02 -1.79 9.85
CA THR A 54 -13.31 -1.17 8.55
C THR A 54 -12.27 -0.10 8.19
N ASP A 55 -11.87 0.73 9.16
CA ASP A 55 -10.87 1.79 8.96
C ASP A 55 -9.49 1.21 8.58
N VAL A 56 -9.05 0.15 9.27
CA VAL A 56 -7.81 -0.56 8.92
C VAL A 56 -7.91 -1.16 7.51
N ALA A 57 -9.00 -1.86 7.20
CA ALA A 57 -9.18 -2.47 5.88
C ALA A 57 -9.17 -1.42 4.76
N ASP A 58 -9.92 -0.32 4.89
CA ASP A 58 -10.01 0.75 3.90
C ASP A 58 -8.67 1.48 3.71
N THR A 59 -8.01 1.83 4.81
CA THR A 59 -6.69 2.50 4.78
C THR A 59 -5.66 1.65 4.02
N VAL A 60 -5.63 0.35 4.30
CA VAL A 60 -4.69 -0.58 3.67
C VAL A 60 -4.97 -0.74 2.19
N VAL A 61 -6.21 -1.05 1.78
CA VAL A 61 -6.49 -1.25 0.35
C VAL A 61 -6.30 0.03 -0.46
N ARG A 62 -6.60 1.21 0.12
CA ARG A 62 -6.38 2.50 -0.56
C ARG A 62 -4.91 2.79 -0.72
N ARG A 63 -4.09 2.45 0.28
CA ARG A 63 -2.64 2.55 0.17
C ARG A 63 -2.11 1.61 -0.91
N MET A 64 -2.52 0.34 -0.90
CA MET A 64 -2.15 -0.62 -1.94
C MET A 64 -2.55 -0.13 -3.33
N GLY A 65 -3.77 0.39 -3.48
CA GLY A 65 -4.25 0.92 -4.75
C GLY A 65 -3.46 2.13 -5.24
N ARG A 66 -2.98 3.01 -4.35
CA ARG A 66 -2.08 4.11 -4.73
C ARG A 66 -0.71 3.62 -5.16
N ASP A 67 -0.13 2.65 -4.47
CA ASP A 67 1.18 2.10 -4.82
C ASP A 67 1.10 1.37 -6.18
N ILE A 68 0.07 0.55 -6.39
CA ILE A 68 -0.18 -0.20 -7.63
C ILE A 68 -0.40 0.72 -8.83
N ARG A 69 -1.09 1.86 -8.67
CA ARG A 69 -1.27 2.83 -9.76
C ARG A 69 0.04 3.42 -10.28
N LYS A 70 1.10 3.38 -9.47
CA LYS A 70 2.45 3.81 -9.85
C LYS A 70 3.30 2.66 -10.36
N ALA A 71 2.74 1.46 -10.58
CA ALA A 71 3.48 0.36 -11.14
C ALA A 71 4.00 0.69 -12.54
N LEU A 72 5.22 0.26 -12.82
CA LEU A 72 5.81 0.27 -14.15
C LEU A 72 4.93 -0.57 -15.08
N PRO A 73 4.63 -0.11 -16.31
CA PRO A 73 3.88 -0.87 -17.29
C PRO A 73 4.44 -2.30 -17.44
N ASN A 74 3.56 -3.30 -17.48
CA ASN A 74 3.93 -4.72 -17.60
C ASN A 74 4.83 -5.28 -16.47
N SER A 75 4.85 -4.65 -15.28
CA SER A 75 5.61 -5.15 -14.13
C SER A 75 4.77 -5.84 -13.06
N ILE A 76 3.45 -5.73 -13.11
CA ILE A 76 2.58 -6.38 -12.13
C ILE A 76 2.56 -7.87 -12.41
N ARG A 77 2.87 -8.66 -11.38
CA ARG A 77 2.71 -10.11 -11.39
C ARG A 77 2.27 -10.61 -10.02
N SER A 78 1.60 -11.76 -10.00
CA SER A 78 1.10 -12.39 -8.77
C SER A 78 1.69 -13.78 -8.63
N ALA A 79 2.41 -14.02 -7.53
CA ALA A 79 2.90 -15.35 -7.15
C ALA A 79 1.82 -16.06 -6.33
N GLY A 80 0.86 -16.69 -7.02
CA GLY A 80 -0.35 -17.26 -6.39
C GLY A 80 -1.35 -16.18 -5.94
N SER A 81 -2.27 -16.55 -5.05
CA SER A 81 -3.36 -15.66 -4.62
C SER A 81 -3.06 -14.81 -3.38
N GLN A 82 -1.95 -15.07 -2.69
CA GLN A 82 -1.61 -14.38 -1.43
C GLN A 82 -0.52 -13.32 -1.60
N CYS A 83 0.01 -13.14 -2.81
CA CYS A 83 1.04 -12.16 -3.11
C CYS A 83 0.81 -11.45 -4.43
N VAL A 84 1.12 -10.17 -4.42
CA VAL A 84 1.27 -9.35 -5.63
C VAL A 84 2.55 -8.56 -5.51
N GLU A 85 3.28 -8.46 -6.61
CA GLU A 85 4.47 -7.61 -6.71
C GLU A 85 4.47 -6.80 -8.00
N PHE A 86 5.16 -5.67 -7.93
CA PHE A 86 5.32 -4.76 -9.04
C PHE A 86 6.57 -3.90 -8.82
N ILE A 87 7.05 -3.30 -9.91
CA ILE A 87 8.12 -2.32 -9.87
C ILE A 87 7.47 -0.93 -9.77
N PRO A 88 7.67 -0.15 -8.71
CA PRO A 88 7.11 1.19 -8.64
C PRO A 88 7.88 2.16 -9.55
N THR A 89 7.19 3.21 -9.99
CA THR A 89 7.78 4.33 -10.72
C THR A 89 7.67 5.61 -9.89
N LYS A 90 8.74 6.40 -9.94
CA LYS A 90 8.80 7.76 -9.38
C LYS A 90 8.15 8.74 -10.36
N ILE A 91 8.61 8.71 -11.62
CA ILE A 91 8.14 9.55 -12.72
C ILE A 91 8.24 8.81 -14.07
N GLY A 92 7.62 9.38 -15.10
CA GLY A 92 7.87 9.05 -16.50
C GLY A 92 8.14 10.32 -17.30
N ALA A 93 9.09 10.26 -18.22
CA ALA A 93 9.50 11.40 -19.04
C ALA A 93 9.87 10.94 -20.45
N ARG A 94 10.23 11.89 -21.31
CA ARG A 94 10.67 11.62 -22.69
C ARG A 94 12.16 11.84 -22.83
N TYR A 95 12.85 10.92 -23.49
CA TYR A 95 14.22 11.15 -23.90
C TYR A 95 14.26 11.82 -25.26
N ARG A 96 15.35 12.51 -25.53
CA ARG A 96 15.61 13.14 -26.81
C ARG A 96 15.98 12.09 -27.85
N ALA A 97 15.31 12.16 -29.00
CA ALA A 97 15.49 11.24 -30.12
C ALA A 97 16.04 11.92 -31.40
N ASP A 98 16.27 13.23 -31.36
CA ASP A 98 16.79 14.01 -32.49
C ASP A 98 17.83 15.04 -32.01
N VAL A 99 18.85 15.25 -32.84
CA VAL A 99 20.05 16.07 -32.59
C VAL A 99 19.79 17.58 -32.64
N GLY A 100 18.60 18.00 -33.07
CA GLY A 100 18.22 19.41 -33.18
C GLY A 100 18.33 20.15 -31.84
N GLY A 101 19.05 21.28 -31.83
CA GLY A 101 19.17 22.14 -30.64
C GLY A 101 20.32 21.80 -29.70
N GLY A 102 21.19 20.82 -30.03
CA GLY A 102 22.44 20.57 -29.31
C GLY A 102 22.32 19.74 -28.02
N GLY A 103 21.18 19.08 -27.80
CA GLY A 103 21.02 18.08 -26.75
C GLY A 103 21.53 16.70 -27.18
N ASP A 104 21.87 15.87 -26.20
CA ASP A 104 22.33 14.50 -26.37
C ASP A 104 21.16 13.55 -26.67
N VAL A 105 21.31 12.74 -27.72
CA VAL A 105 20.30 11.79 -28.18
C VAL A 105 20.64 10.43 -27.61
N LEU A 106 19.64 9.71 -27.09
CA LEU A 106 19.84 8.35 -26.65
C LEU A 106 20.15 7.42 -27.84
N ASP A 107 21.35 6.84 -27.88
CA ASP A 107 21.80 5.94 -28.94
C ASP A 107 21.61 4.45 -28.55
N PHE A 108 20.71 3.78 -29.27
CA PHE A 108 20.42 2.36 -29.08
C PHE A 108 21.41 1.43 -29.81
N ASN A 109 22.25 1.97 -30.69
CA ASN A 109 23.15 1.20 -31.55
C ASN A 109 24.59 1.16 -31.04
N LEU A 110 24.95 2.04 -30.10
CA LEU A 110 26.30 2.14 -29.56
C LEU A 110 26.75 0.84 -28.89
N ALA A 111 27.84 0.24 -29.39
CA ALA A 111 28.32 -1.06 -28.93
C ALA A 111 28.79 -1.05 -27.47
N ALA A 112 29.40 0.05 -27.03
CA ALA A 112 29.83 0.24 -25.64
C ALA A 112 28.66 0.56 -24.68
N GLY A 113 27.45 0.77 -25.22
CA GLY A 113 26.32 1.32 -24.49
C GLY A 113 26.41 2.84 -24.35
N ASP A 114 25.24 3.48 -24.29
CA ASP A 114 25.16 4.92 -24.08
C ASP A 114 25.25 5.25 -22.59
N SER A 115 25.96 6.33 -22.27
CA SER A 115 26.22 6.77 -20.89
C SER A 115 25.42 8.01 -20.49
N SER A 116 24.78 8.69 -21.44
CA SER A 116 23.95 9.84 -21.15
C SER A 116 22.88 10.04 -22.21
N PHE A 117 21.85 10.79 -21.87
CA PHE A 117 20.90 11.32 -22.85
C PHE A 117 20.18 12.52 -22.25
N ASN A 118 19.61 13.39 -23.08
CA ASN A 118 18.77 14.47 -22.59
C ASN A 118 17.33 14.00 -22.33
N MET A 119 16.81 14.38 -21.18
CA MET A 119 15.38 14.36 -20.88
C MET A 119 14.73 15.63 -21.41
N LEU A 120 13.61 15.52 -22.11
CA LEU A 120 12.83 16.69 -22.52
C LEU A 120 12.26 17.37 -21.27
N GLY A 121 12.71 18.60 -21.01
CA GLY A 121 12.41 19.36 -19.80
C GLY A 121 13.55 19.33 -18.77
N ARG A 122 13.35 20.03 -17.65
CA ARG A 122 14.38 20.20 -16.62
C ARG A 122 13.99 19.43 -15.37
N ASN A 123 14.89 18.58 -14.90
CA ASN A 123 14.76 17.83 -13.65
C ASN A 123 14.58 18.78 -12.45
N ALA A 124 15.27 19.93 -12.46
CA ALA A 124 15.18 20.93 -11.40
C ALA A 124 13.78 21.57 -11.25
N ASP A 125 12.94 21.54 -12.29
CA ASP A 125 11.60 22.12 -12.26
C ASP A 125 10.58 21.20 -11.55
N TRP A 126 10.96 19.93 -11.30
CA TRP A 126 10.10 18.97 -10.60
C TRP A 126 10.22 19.11 -9.09
N PRO A 127 9.16 18.78 -8.31
CA PRO A 127 9.23 18.67 -6.86
C PRO A 127 10.36 17.73 -6.42
N ALA A 128 11.02 18.04 -5.29
CA ALA A 128 12.22 17.33 -4.83
C ALA A 128 12.04 15.81 -4.67
N ASP A 129 10.84 15.35 -4.32
CA ASP A 129 10.49 13.92 -4.21
C ASP A 129 10.37 13.21 -5.57
N GLN A 130 10.20 13.97 -6.65
CA GLN A 130 10.05 13.49 -8.02
C GLN A 130 11.29 13.70 -8.88
N GLN A 131 12.27 14.47 -8.39
CA GLN A 131 13.54 14.67 -9.10
C GLN A 131 14.27 13.33 -9.27
N ILE A 132 14.85 13.16 -10.45
CA ILE A 132 15.76 12.07 -10.77
C ILE A 132 17.07 12.31 -10.03
N THR A 133 17.52 11.31 -9.29
CA THR A 133 18.70 11.36 -8.42
C THR A 133 19.61 10.18 -8.68
N ALA A 134 20.89 10.30 -8.32
CA ALA A 134 21.84 9.20 -8.45
C ALA A 134 21.36 7.96 -7.68
N GLY A 135 21.47 6.79 -8.30
CA GLY A 135 20.98 5.51 -7.77
C GLY A 135 19.56 5.13 -8.18
N ASP A 136 18.75 6.07 -8.71
CA ASP A 136 17.50 5.74 -9.39
C ASP A 136 17.80 4.88 -10.63
N LEU A 137 16.84 4.07 -11.10
CA LEU A 137 17.00 3.30 -12.33
C LEU A 137 16.14 3.88 -13.45
N ILE A 138 16.76 4.14 -14.59
CA ILE A 138 16.05 4.41 -15.84
C ILE A 138 15.61 3.08 -16.44
N VAL A 139 14.37 3.02 -16.88
CA VAL A 139 13.81 1.90 -17.64
C VAL A 139 13.25 2.39 -18.95
N ILE A 140 13.61 1.70 -20.02
CA ILE A 140 13.13 2.02 -21.36
C ILE A 140 12.34 0.84 -21.90
N TYR A 141 11.09 1.13 -22.28
CA TYR A 141 10.21 0.21 -23.00
C TYR A 141 10.07 -1.17 -22.34
N ASN A 142 9.49 -1.20 -21.13
CA ASN A 142 9.25 -2.45 -20.40
C ASN A 142 8.07 -3.23 -21.00
N LEU A 143 8.39 -4.36 -21.62
CA LEU A 143 7.40 -5.25 -22.23
C LEU A 143 7.06 -6.46 -21.35
N GLY A 144 7.84 -6.70 -20.29
CA GLY A 144 7.65 -7.87 -19.41
C GLY A 144 7.96 -9.19 -20.12
N MET A 145 8.86 -9.17 -21.10
CA MET A 145 9.34 -10.34 -21.84
C MET A 145 10.86 -10.34 -21.88
N THR A 146 11.45 -11.52 -22.06
CA THR A 146 12.91 -11.68 -22.17
C THR A 146 13.52 -10.71 -23.18
N GLY A 147 14.57 -10.00 -22.77
CA GLY A 147 15.23 -8.96 -23.56
C GLY A 147 14.60 -7.58 -23.42
N ALA A 148 13.48 -7.43 -22.72
CA ALA A 148 12.82 -6.16 -22.42
C ALA A 148 12.05 -6.21 -21.08
N ASP A 149 12.61 -6.93 -20.10
CA ASP A 149 12.07 -7.11 -18.76
C ASP A 149 12.94 -6.41 -17.71
N ALA A 150 12.31 -5.46 -17.01
CA ALA A 150 12.93 -4.71 -15.92
C ALA A 150 13.26 -5.58 -14.70
N TYR A 151 12.53 -6.70 -14.48
CA TYR A 151 12.87 -7.65 -13.42
C TYR A 151 14.20 -8.36 -13.66
N ALA A 152 14.52 -8.62 -14.93
CA ALA A 152 15.79 -9.21 -15.36
C ALA A 152 16.91 -8.15 -15.53
N ALA A 153 16.60 -6.87 -15.34
CA ALA A 153 17.48 -5.73 -15.62
C ALA A 153 17.91 -5.61 -17.10
N ASP A 154 17.14 -6.20 -18.02
CA ASP A 154 17.45 -6.21 -19.47
C ASP A 154 17.47 -4.79 -20.05
N ASN A 155 16.49 -3.99 -19.66
CA ASN A 155 16.22 -2.65 -20.19
C ASN A 155 16.33 -1.55 -19.12
N THR A 156 17.13 -1.80 -18.07
CA THR A 156 17.34 -0.84 -16.97
C THR A 156 18.79 -0.38 -16.90
N SER A 157 19.02 0.86 -16.46
CA SER A 157 20.35 1.36 -16.10
C SER A 157 20.29 2.32 -14.92
N ALA A 158 21.32 2.32 -14.07
CA ALA A 158 21.40 3.20 -12.90
C ALA A 158 21.82 4.61 -13.30
N VAL A 159 21.14 5.62 -12.74
CA VAL A 159 21.49 7.03 -12.86
C VAL A 159 22.74 7.32 -12.04
N THR A 160 23.73 7.97 -12.64
CA THR A 160 24.95 8.45 -11.98
C THR A 160 24.86 9.93 -11.63
N SER A 161 24.20 10.74 -12.46
CA SER A 161 23.87 12.15 -12.17
C SER A 161 22.74 12.66 -13.08
N ALA A 162 22.04 13.72 -12.65
CA ALA A 162 20.94 14.33 -13.41
C ALA A 162 20.87 15.86 -13.22
N SER A 163 22.03 16.49 -13.00
CA SER A 163 22.16 17.92 -12.67
C SER A 163 22.71 18.77 -13.81
N ALA A 164 23.38 18.17 -14.79
CA ALA A 164 23.87 18.88 -15.96
C ALA A 164 22.70 19.24 -16.88
N GLU A 165 22.81 20.37 -17.57
CA GLU A 165 21.83 20.79 -18.59
C GLU A 165 22.57 21.05 -19.91
N SER A 166 21.93 20.67 -21.02
CA SER A 166 22.43 20.94 -22.37
C SER A 166 21.26 21.15 -23.34
N GLY A 167 21.56 21.65 -24.53
CA GLY A 167 20.58 21.97 -25.55
C GLY A 167 19.89 23.34 -25.39
N SER A 168 19.11 23.71 -26.41
CA SER A 168 18.29 24.92 -26.44
C SER A 168 16.86 24.59 -26.93
N PRO A 169 15.81 24.73 -26.09
CA PRO A 169 15.84 25.14 -24.68
C PRO A 169 16.61 24.16 -23.78
N ALA A 170 17.02 24.61 -22.59
CA ALA A 170 17.82 23.81 -21.67
C ALA A 170 17.07 22.56 -21.19
N GLU A 171 17.71 21.42 -21.31
CA GLU A 171 17.20 20.10 -20.96
C GLU A 171 18.16 19.40 -20.01
N SER A 172 17.65 18.63 -19.06
CA SER A 172 18.51 17.90 -18.13
C SER A 172 19.18 16.71 -18.82
N VAL A 173 20.50 16.64 -18.69
CA VAL A 173 21.30 15.48 -19.09
C VAL A 173 21.20 14.43 -17.99
N ILE A 174 20.67 13.27 -18.34
CA ILE A 174 20.58 12.10 -17.47
C ILE A 174 21.79 11.23 -17.74
N ALA A 175 22.78 11.28 -16.86
CA ALA A 175 23.93 10.39 -16.93
C ALA A 175 23.58 9.05 -16.28
N ILE A 176 23.94 7.95 -16.94
CA ILE A 176 23.67 6.59 -16.51
C ILE A 176 24.93 5.73 -16.57
N THR A 177 24.92 4.58 -15.89
CA THR A 177 25.88 3.53 -16.19
C THR A 177 25.71 3.13 -17.65
N ALA A 178 26.81 3.05 -18.41
CA ALA A 178 26.76 2.79 -19.84
C ALA A 178 25.90 1.55 -20.15
N LYS A 179 24.87 1.72 -20.98
CA LYS A 179 23.90 0.67 -21.28
C LYS A 179 23.48 0.74 -22.74
N LYS A 180 23.57 -0.40 -23.42
CA LYS A 180 22.88 -0.59 -24.70
C LYS A 180 21.46 -1.05 -24.41
N PHE A 181 20.50 -0.13 -24.50
CA PHE A 181 19.09 -0.50 -24.34
C PHE A 181 18.64 -1.38 -25.51
N PRO A 182 17.87 -2.44 -25.25
CA PRO A 182 17.56 -3.44 -26.26
C PRO A 182 16.57 -2.94 -27.32
N LEU A 183 15.63 -2.08 -26.91
CA LEU A 183 14.56 -1.58 -27.76
C LEU A 183 14.25 -0.12 -27.46
N GLU A 184 13.90 0.60 -28.51
CA GLU A 184 13.46 1.99 -28.43
C GLU A 184 11.95 2.06 -28.10
N SER A 185 11.56 2.92 -27.15
CA SER A 185 10.15 3.22 -26.90
C SER A 185 9.53 3.98 -28.10
N PRO A 186 8.41 3.52 -28.69
CA PRO A 186 7.77 4.19 -29.83
C PRO A 186 7.40 5.66 -29.57
N ASN A 187 7.06 5.99 -28.32
CA ASN A 187 6.69 7.34 -27.89
C ASN A 187 7.86 8.13 -27.27
N LYS A 188 9.09 7.61 -27.42
CA LYS A 188 10.33 8.16 -26.85
C LYS A 188 10.27 8.35 -25.34
N ARG A 189 9.62 7.42 -24.63
CA ARG A 189 9.41 7.48 -23.18
C ARG A 189 10.41 6.62 -22.42
N PHE A 190 10.74 7.08 -21.22
CA PHE A 190 11.39 6.29 -20.20
C PHE A 190 10.67 6.48 -18.86
N HIS A 191 10.83 5.50 -17.97
CA HIS A 191 10.31 5.53 -16.61
C HIS A 191 11.48 5.51 -15.63
N VAL A 192 11.25 6.03 -14.43
CA VAL A 192 12.25 6.09 -13.37
C VAL A 192 11.79 5.24 -12.21
N ILE A 193 12.55 4.22 -11.84
CA ILE A 193 12.36 3.43 -10.62
C ILE A 193 13.15 4.12 -9.50
N PRO A 194 12.53 4.42 -8.35
CA PRO A 194 13.23 5.07 -7.26
C PRO A 194 14.30 4.15 -6.63
N ALA A 195 15.44 4.72 -6.26
CA ALA A 195 16.54 4.00 -5.62
C ALA A 195 16.14 3.31 -4.32
N SER A 196 15.22 3.94 -3.56
CA SER A 196 14.75 3.48 -2.26
C SER A 196 13.83 2.26 -2.33
N GLU A 197 13.12 2.08 -3.44
CA GLU A 197 12.11 1.01 -3.60
C GLU A 197 12.13 0.47 -5.02
N LYS A 198 12.92 -0.57 -5.29
CA LYS A 198 13.06 -1.12 -6.65
C LYS A 198 11.95 -2.10 -7.03
N VAL A 199 11.48 -2.87 -6.06
CA VAL A 199 10.32 -3.76 -6.19
C VAL A 199 9.51 -3.66 -4.92
N VAL A 200 8.19 -3.54 -5.05
CA VAL A 200 7.25 -3.58 -3.93
C VAL A 200 6.47 -4.89 -4.01
N ARG A 201 6.44 -5.64 -2.92
CA ARG A 201 5.65 -6.87 -2.79
C ARG A 201 4.69 -6.75 -1.61
N TYR A 202 3.43 -7.04 -1.85
CA TYR A 202 2.45 -7.28 -0.79
C TYR A 202 2.28 -8.78 -0.61
N VAL A 203 2.34 -9.24 0.63
CA VAL A 203 2.25 -10.66 0.97
C VAL A 203 1.39 -10.86 2.22
N CYS A 204 0.41 -11.73 2.09
CA CYS A 204 -0.41 -12.20 3.19
C CYS A 204 0.19 -13.49 3.75
N MET A 205 0.79 -13.42 4.93
CA MET A 205 1.32 -14.60 5.60
C MET A 205 0.30 -15.15 6.60
N GLY A 206 0.06 -16.45 6.58
CA GLY A 206 -0.78 -17.12 7.58
C GLY A 206 -2.27 -16.78 7.51
N ALA A 207 -2.74 -16.12 6.45
CA ALA A 207 -4.14 -15.73 6.26
C ALA A 207 -5.01 -16.94 5.85
N THR A 208 -5.11 -17.93 6.73
CA THR A 208 -5.74 -19.23 6.50
C THR A 208 -6.99 -19.46 7.36
N GLY A 209 -7.65 -18.39 7.80
CA GLY A 209 -8.84 -18.43 8.64
C GLY A 209 -8.64 -17.75 9.99
N ILE A 210 -9.35 -18.26 11.00
CA ILE A 210 -9.53 -17.64 12.31
C ILE A 210 -9.00 -18.61 13.39
N ASN A 211 -8.39 -18.08 14.45
CA ASN A 211 -7.95 -18.88 15.60
C ASN A 211 -9.10 -19.17 16.58
N ALA A 212 -8.81 -19.98 17.61
CA ALA A 212 -9.79 -20.33 18.64
C ALA A 212 -10.32 -19.13 19.45
N GLN A 213 -9.60 -18.00 19.43
CA GLN A 213 -9.97 -16.75 20.09
C GLN A 213 -10.83 -15.83 19.21
N GLY A 214 -11.13 -16.23 17.97
CA GLY A 214 -11.94 -15.44 17.04
C GLY A 214 -11.15 -14.34 16.31
N HIS A 215 -9.82 -14.39 16.28
CA HIS A 215 -9.00 -13.46 15.48
C HIS A 215 -8.49 -14.10 14.20
N GLY A 216 -8.31 -13.32 13.13
CA GLY A 216 -7.64 -13.81 11.93
C GLY A 216 -6.21 -14.28 12.20
N ASN A 217 -5.78 -15.36 11.56
CA ASN A 217 -4.47 -15.98 11.78
C ASN A 217 -3.31 -15.19 11.14
N GLY A 218 -3.61 -14.41 10.11
CA GLY A 218 -2.60 -13.87 9.21
C GLY A 218 -2.24 -12.41 9.46
N THR A 219 -1.23 -11.98 8.71
CA THR A 219 -0.76 -10.60 8.68
C THR A 219 -0.38 -10.24 7.25
N LEU A 220 -0.81 -9.05 6.80
CA LEU A 220 -0.43 -8.48 5.52
C LEU A 220 0.83 -7.64 5.71
N TYR A 221 1.84 -7.92 4.90
CA TYR A 221 3.10 -7.19 4.89
C TYR A 221 3.31 -6.47 3.56
N ARG A 222 4.02 -5.35 3.63
CA ARG A 222 4.63 -4.67 2.48
C ARG A 222 6.14 -4.82 2.55
N GLN A 223 6.72 -5.46 1.55
CA GLN A 223 8.16 -5.64 1.41
C GLN A 223 8.72 -4.77 0.31
N VAL A 224 9.97 -4.36 0.49
CA VAL A 224 10.79 -3.78 -0.56
C VAL A 224 11.88 -4.78 -0.90
N LEU A 225 12.02 -5.11 -2.19
CA LEU A 225 13.01 -6.07 -2.69
C LEU A 225 13.95 -5.38 -3.68
N THR A 226 15.05 -6.06 -3.96
CA THR A 226 16.07 -5.60 -4.90
C THR A 226 15.86 -6.21 -6.29
N LEU A 227 16.39 -5.54 -7.30
CA LEU A 227 16.53 -6.08 -8.67
C LEU A 227 17.96 -6.61 -8.90
N PRO A 228 18.17 -7.60 -9.78
CA PRO A 228 17.14 -8.34 -10.51
C PRO A 228 16.36 -9.31 -9.60
N LEU A 229 15.14 -9.67 -10.00
CA LEU A 229 14.26 -10.54 -9.23
C LEU A 229 13.55 -11.55 -10.14
N ALA A 230 13.96 -12.82 -10.06
CA ALA A 230 13.31 -13.90 -10.77
C ALA A 230 11.85 -14.08 -10.32
N GLU A 231 10.99 -14.45 -11.27
CA GLU A 231 9.61 -14.81 -10.97
C GLU A 231 9.55 -16.04 -10.08
N SER A 232 8.64 -16.04 -9.11
CA SER A 232 8.40 -17.18 -8.24
C SER A 232 6.97 -17.68 -8.40
N ALA A 233 6.80 -19.00 -8.46
CA ALA A 233 5.49 -19.64 -8.49
C ALA A 233 4.77 -19.59 -7.12
N ALA A 234 5.49 -19.24 -6.05
CA ALA A 234 4.97 -19.21 -4.70
C ALA A 234 5.24 -17.88 -4.02
N CYS A 235 4.37 -17.53 -3.08
CA CYS A 235 4.58 -16.42 -2.16
C CYS A 235 5.88 -16.56 -1.37
N ALA A 236 6.46 -15.42 -1.00
CA ALA A 236 7.64 -15.37 -0.14
C ALA A 236 7.36 -16.09 1.19
N ALA A 237 8.23 -17.05 1.55
CA ALA A 237 8.16 -17.75 2.83
C ALA A 237 8.69 -16.92 4.01
N SER A 238 9.36 -15.79 3.73
CA SER A 238 9.95 -14.91 4.74
C SER A 238 9.66 -13.44 4.42
N VAL A 239 9.37 -12.67 5.48
CA VAL A 239 9.11 -11.23 5.43
C VAL A 239 10.03 -10.39 6.30
N THR A 240 11.28 -10.82 6.46
CA THR A 240 12.27 -10.09 7.26
C THR A 240 12.38 -8.62 6.82
N GLY A 241 12.24 -7.68 7.76
CA GLY A 241 12.33 -6.24 7.50
C GLY A 241 11.11 -5.63 6.81
N ALA A 242 10.04 -6.40 6.59
CA ALA A 242 8.81 -5.90 5.98
C ALA A 242 7.96 -5.08 6.95
N ALA A 243 7.27 -4.07 6.42
CA ALA A 243 6.32 -3.29 7.19
C ALA A 243 4.99 -4.05 7.33
N VAL A 244 4.46 -4.13 8.56
CA VAL A 244 3.11 -4.64 8.82
C VAL A 244 2.10 -3.61 8.32
N MET A 245 1.16 -4.06 7.49
CA MET A 245 0.10 -3.23 6.93
C MET A 245 -1.23 -3.48 7.64
N ALA A 246 -1.55 -4.75 7.90
CA ALA A 246 -2.71 -5.16 8.68
C ALA A 246 -2.40 -6.45 9.43
N GLU A 247 -2.84 -6.51 10.69
CA GLU A 247 -2.86 -7.73 11.49
C GLU A 247 -4.24 -8.39 11.45
N ARG A 248 -4.34 -9.61 11.97
CA ARG A 248 -5.60 -10.37 12.09
C ARG A 248 -6.31 -10.58 10.76
N VAL A 249 -5.54 -10.76 9.70
CA VAL A 249 -6.04 -11.04 8.36
C VAL A 249 -6.51 -12.49 8.32
N SER A 250 -7.81 -12.71 8.16
CA SER A 250 -8.39 -14.06 8.10
C SER A 250 -8.34 -14.65 6.69
N SER A 251 -8.45 -13.81 5.66
CA SER A 251 -8.33 -14.22 4.26
C SER A 251 -7.80 -13.08 3.40
N CYS A 252 -7.08 -13.42 2.35
CA CYS A 252 -6.46 -12.47 1.44
C CYS A 252 -6.35 -13.09 0.04
N ASN A 253 -6.81 -12.36 -0.95
CA ASN A 253 -6.80 -12.80 -2.34
C ASN A 253 -6.43 -11.63 -3.26
N PHE A 254 -5.35 -11.81 -4.02
CA PHE A 254 -4.97 -10.97 -5.13
C PHE A 254 -5.24 -11.73 -6.42
N ASN A 255 -5.98 -11.11 -7.32
CA ASN A 255 -6.24 -11.64 -8.64
C ASN A 255 -5.83 -10.59 -9.68
N TYR A 256 -4.81 -10.91 -10.46
CA TYR A 256 -4.35 -10.09 -11.57
C TYR A 256 -4.73 -10.76 -12.88
N THR A 257 -5.62 -10.13 -13.63
CA THR A 257 -6.02 -10.60 -14.96
C THR A 257 -5.25 -9.79 -16.00
N GLY A 258 -4.04 -10.25 -16.31
CA GLY A 258 -3.08 -9.54 -17.15
C GLY A 258 -2.92 -10.04 -18.59
N SER A 259 -3.65 -11.07 -19.05
CA SER A 259 -3.32 -11.74 -20.32
C SER A 259 -3.95 -11.15 -21.59
N ASP A 260 -5.01 -10.33 -21.54
CA ASP A 260 -5.83 -10.13 -22.76
C ASP A 260 -6.22 -8.69 -23.14
N LEU A 261 -5.65 -7.64 -22.54
CA LEU A 261 -5.97 -6.25 -22.94
C LEU A 261 -4.70 -5.40 -23.06
N GLN A 262 -4.29 -5.18 -24.31
CA GLN A 262 -3.01 -4.68 -24.80
C GLN A 262 -2.52 -3.31 -24.26
N ARG A 263 -3.24 -2.66 -23.33
CA ARG A 263 -2.85 -1.38 -22.70
C ARG A 263 -3.36 -1.17 -21.28
N ASN A 264 -4.30 -1.99 -20.79
CA ASN A 264 -4.94 -1.82 -19.49
C ASN A 264 -5.07 -3.18 -18.81
N ALA A 265 -4.69 -3.25 -17.54
CA ALA A 265 -4.92 -4.42 -16.71
C ALA A 265 -5.80 -4.07 -15.50
N LEU A 266 -6.39 -5.09 -14.90
CA LEU A 266 -7.17 -4.98 -13.67
C LEU A 266 -6.53 -5.87 -12.61
N ILE A 267 -6.33 -5.32 -11.43
CA ILE A 267 -6.07 -6.11 -10.23
C ILE A 267 -7.23 -5.97 -9.26
N SER A 268 -7.77 -7.11 -8.86
CA SER A 268 -8.77 -7.21 -7.81
C SER A 268 -8.10 -7.72 -6.55
N MET A 269 -8.36 -7.03 -5.43
CA MET A 269 -7.81 -7.32 -4.13
C MET A 269 -8.96 -7.52 -3.16
N ARG A 270 -9.02 -8.68 -2.49
CA ARG A 270 -9.99 -8.96 -1.45
C ARG A 270 -9.25 -9.21 -0.13
N LEU A 271 -9.57 -8.42 0.88
CA LEU A 271 -9.00 -8.51 2.21
C LEU A 271 -10.10 -8.77 3.23
N GLN A 272 -9.91 -9.78 4.08
CA GLN A 272 -10.77 -10.06 5.23
C GLN A 272 -9.98 -9.94 6.51
N ILE A 273 -10.49 -9.13 7.44
CA ILE A 273 -9.90 -8.95 8.78
C ILE A 273 -10.95 -9.40 9.79
N THR A 274 -10.53 -10.25 10.73
CA THR A 274 -11.40 -10.78 11.77
C THR A 274 -10.84 -10.46 13.15
N ASP A 275 -11.66 -9.86 14.01
CA ASP A 275 -11.32 -9.62 15.41
C ASP A 275 -12.46 -10.02 16.35
N SER A 276 -12.16 -10.86 17.35
CA SER A 276 -13.12 -11.33 18.36
C SER A 276 -14.42 -11.89 17.77
N GLY A 277 -14.32 -12.61 16.65
CA GLY A 277 -15.46 -13.22 15.95
C GLY A 277 -16.17 -12.31 14.94
N GLU A 278 -15.88 -11.00 14.95
CA GLU A 278 -16.39 -10.07 13.95
C GLU A 278 -15.49 -10.07 12.71
N THR A 279 -16.08 -10.11 11.51
CA THR A 279 -15.33 -10.10 10.24
C THR A 279 -15.77 -8.95 9.35
N VAL A 280 -14.81 -8.19 8.85
CA VAL A 280 -15.00 -7.21 7.78
C VAL A 280 -14.31 -7.73 6.52
N SER A 281 -15.04 -7.73 5.41
CA SER A 281 -14.53 -8.10 4.09
C SER A 281 -14.59 -6.89 3.17
N LEU A 282 -13.48 -6.56 2.54
CA LEU A 282 -13.38 -5.45 1.61
C LEU A 282 -12.78 -5.92 0.29
N GLN A 283 -13.41 -5.52 -0.81
CA GLN A 283 -12.93 -5.74 -2.17
C GLN A 283 -12.57 -4.40 -2.80
N HIS A 284 -11.41 -4.33 -3.42
CA HIS A 284 -10.93 -3.13 -4.11
C HIS A 284 -10.33 -3.52 -5.46
N GLU A 285 -10.67 -2.73 -6.47
CA GLU A 285 -10.22 -2.96 -7.84
C GLU A 285 -9.46 -1.76 -8.35
N VAL A 286 -8.34 -2.02 -9.01
CA VAL A 286 -7.43 -0.98 -9.49
C VAL A 286 -7.14 -1.24 -10.96
N HIS A 287 -7.49 -0.26 -11.79
CA HIS A 287 -7.07 -0.23 -13.18
C HIS A 287 -5.62 0.22 -13.28
N VAL A 288 -4.84 -0.49 -14.09
CA VAL A 288 -3.41 -0.27 -14.29
C VAL A 288 -3.15 -0.04 -15.77
N SER A 289 -2.32 0.95 -16.09
CA SER A 289 -1.92 1.23 -17.46
C SER A 289 -0.67 0.42 -17.83
N ASN A 290 -0.80 -0.43 -18.84
CA ASN A 290 0.29 -1.18 -19.47
C ASN A 290 0.72 -0.49 -20.78
N ALA A 291 0.97 0.82 -20.72
CA ALA A 291 1.45 1.63 -21.84
C ALA A 291 2.91 2.07 -21.62
N PRO A 292 3.90 1.22 -22.00
CA PRO A 292 5.33 1.51 -21.83
C PRO A 292 5.86 2.65 -22.72
#